data_AF-A0A455UAQ8-F1
#
_entry.id   AF-A0A455UAQ8-F1
#
_cell.length_a   1.000
_cell.length_b   1.000
_cell.length_c   1.000
_cell.angle_alpha   90.00
_cell.angle_beta   90.00
_cell.angle_gamma   90.00
#
_symmetry.space_group_name_H-M   'P 1'
#
loop_
_entity.id
_entity.type
_entity.pdbx_description
1 polymer ?
#
loop_
_entity_poly.entity_id
_entity_poly.type
_entity_poly.pdbx_seq_one_letter_code
_entity_poly.pdbx_strand_id
1 'polypeptide(L)'
;MNDVAWSRTTRLFCRISGMLDPRRGRGLFSTFHAKYPVLRWPLDHIFVTEHFTLVGMQRLNYFGSDHFPILATFCYRPSRKDEHETPEANAEERSEASETIQEGKVEKQET
;
A
#
# COMPACT_ATOMS: atom_id res chain seq x y z
N MET A 1 5.09 6.38 3.38
CA MET A 1 5.50 5.07 3.91
C MET A 1 6.57 4.54 2.97
N ASN A 2 7.78 4.27 3.46
CA ASN A 2 8.88 3.78 2.64
C ASN A 2 9.12 2.32 2.97
N ASP A 3 8.17 1.48 2.60
CA ASP A 3 8.18 0.08 3.00
C ASP A 3 7.69 -0.80 1.86
N VAL A 4 7.90 -2.10 1.98
CA VAL A 4 7.53 -3.06 0.93
C VAL A 4 6.12 -3.60 1.17
N ALA A 5 5.46 -4.06 0.10
CA ALA A 5 4.08 -4.55 0.17
C ALA A 5 3.84 -5.68 1.20
N TRP A 6 4.88 -6.45 1.53
CA TRP A 6 4.83 -7.55 2.51
C TRP A 6 5.31 -7.15 3.91
N SER A 7 5.57 -5.87 4.14
CA SER A 7 6.02 -5.41 5.44
C SER A 7 4.92 -5.45 6.49
N ARG A 8 5.33 -5.49 7.77
CA ARG A 8 4.42 -5.50 8.90
C ARG A 8 3.56 -4.24 8.95
N THR A 9 4.16 -3.07 8.74
CA THR A 9 3.48 -1.77 8.75
C THR A 9 2.44 -1.67 7.64
N THR A 10 2.77 -2.11 6.42
CA THR A 10 1.82 -2.16 5.31
C THR A 10 0.64 -3.08 5.62
N ARG A 11 0.92 -4.26 6.18
CA ARG A 11 -0.12 -5.24 6.51
C ARG A 11 -1.04 -4.74 7.63
N LEU A 12 -0.45 -4.11 8.65
CA LEU A 12 -1.18 -3.49 9.74
C LEU A 12 -2.08 -2.36 9.23
N PHE A 13 -1.55 -1.49 8.36
CA PHE A 13 -2.33 -0.43 7.73
C PHE A 13 -3.56 -0.99 6.99
N CYS A 14 -3.39 -2.00 6.14
CA CYS A 14 -4.51 -2.61 5.43
C CYS A 14 -5.54 -3.20 6.39
N ARG A 15 -5.12 -3.93 7.43
CA ARG A 15 -6.02 -4.56 8.42
C ARG A 15 -6.80 -3.55 9.26
N ILE A 16 -6.16 -2.45 9.65
CA ILE A 16 -6.79 -1.40 10.45
C ILE A 16 -7.76 -0.58 9.60
N SER A 17 -7.39 -0.27 8.35
CA SER A 17 -8.18 0.57 7.45
C SER A 17 -9.24 -0.19 6.63
N GLY A 18 -9.15 -1.52 6.57
CA GLY A 18 -9.93 -2.36 5.65
C GLY A 18 -9.57 -2.15 4.17
N MET A 19 -8.46 -1.47 3.87
CA MET A 19 -8.06 -1.19 2.50
C MET A 19 -7.36 -2.38 1.84
N LEU A 20 -7.54 -2.49 0.53
CA LEU A 20 -6.96 -3.52 -0.31
C LEU A 20 -5.70 -2.99 -1.00
N ASP A 21 -4.66 -3.83 -1.04
CA ASP A 21 -3.46 -3.59 -1.85
C ASP A 21 -3.58 -4.35 -3.19
N PRO A 22 -3.77 -3.65 -4.33
CA PRO A 22 -3.94 -4.26 -5.64
C PRO A 22 -2.69 -4.98 -6.14
N ARG A 23 -1.51 -4.75 -5.55
CA ARG A 23 -0.25 -5.39 -5.96
C ARG A 23 -0.13 -6.84 -5.50
N ARG A 24 -0.90 -7.23 -4.47
CA ARG A 24 -0.83 -8.60 -3.92
C ARG A 24 -1.11 -9.63 -5.01
N GLY A 25 -0.19 -10.59 -5.15
CA GLY A 25 -0.28 -11.69 -6.13
C GLY A 25 0.00 -11.31 -7.59
N ARG A 26 0.49 -10.10 -7.89
CA ARG A 26 0.62 -9.60 -9.28
C ARG A 26 2.05 -9.24 -9.70
N GLY A 27 3.05 -9.79 -9.01
CA GLY A 27 4.46 -9.61 -9.31
C GLY A 27 5.11 -8.40 -8.63
N LEU A 28 6.38 -8.16 -8.97
CA LEU A 28 7.17 -7.07 -8.41
C LEU A 28 6.97 -5.78 -9.22
N PHE A 29 6.18 -4.86 -8.67
CA PHE A 29 6.10 -3.48 -9.15
C PHE A 29 7.24 -2.65 -8.56
N SER A 30 8.49 -2.98 -8.91
CA SER A 30 9.65 -2.27 -8.36
C SER A 30 9.73 -0.85 -8.90
N THR A 31 9.47 0.12 -8.03
CA THR A 31 9.44 1.53 -8.39
C THR A 31 10.73 2.27 -8.07
N PHE A 32 11.52 1.83 -7.08
CA PHE A 32 12.74 2.51 -6.64
C PHE A 32 13.89 1.52 -6.48
N HIS A 33 15.15 1.75 -6.85
CA HIS A 33 15.69 2.98 -7.42
C HIS A 33 15.77 2.85 -8.94
N ALA A 34 15.11 3.75 -9.67
CA ALA A 34 14.95 3.63 -11.12
C ALA A 34 16.27 3.59 -11.90
N LYS A 35 17.28 4.33 -11.42
CA LYS A 35 18.64 4.42 -11.99
C LYS A 35 19.52 3.16 -11.77
N TYR A 36 19.23 2.32 -10.78
CA TYR A 36 20.08 1.17 -10.43
C TYR A 36 19.30 -0.13 -10.57
N PRO A 37 19.44 -0.87 -11.70
CA PRO A 37 18.63 -2.06 -11.97
C PRO A 37 18.68 -3.15 -10.89
N VAL A 38 19.81 -3.27 -10.18
CA VAL A 38 20.05 -4.28 -9.14
C VAL A 38 19.43 -3.89 -7.79
N LEU A 39 19.08 -2.61 -7.58
CA LEU A 39 18.55 -2.08 -6.32
C LEU A 39 17.07 -1.67 -6.46
N ARG A 40 16.28 -2.48 -7.17
CA ARG A 40 14.87 -2.20 -7.50
C ARG A 40 13.89 -2.88 -6.54
N TRP A 41 13.33 -2.08 -5.65
CA TRP A 41 12.34 -2.33 -4.60
C TRP A 41 10.96 -1.71 -4.91
N PRO A 42 9.87 -2.38 -4.49
CA PRO A 42 8.49 -1.90 -4.68
C PRO A 42 8.04 -1.00 -3.51
N LEU A 43 8.48 0.25 -3.50
CA LEU A 43 8.24 1.18 -2.39
C LEU A 43 6.96 2.01 -2.53
N ASP A 44 6.39 2.14 -3.73
CA ASP A 44 5.17 2.95 -3.92
C ASP A 44 3.91 2.11 -3.78
N HIS A 45 2.98 2.60 -2.97
CA HIS A 45 1.74 1.92 -2.61
C HIS A 45 0.53 2.59 -3.28
N ILE A 46 -0.44 1.77 -3.68
CA ILE A 46 -1.80 2.20 -4.00
C ILE A 46 -2.71 1.38 -3.11
N PHE A 47 -3.61 2.02 -2.38
CA PHE A 47 -4.60 1.34 -1.56
C PHE A 47 -6.00 1.75 -2.02
N VAL A 48 -6.92 0.79 -2.09
CA VAL A 48 -8.29 1.03 -2.54
C VAL A 48 -9.30 0.36 -1.61
N THR A 49 -10.49 0.94 -1.49
CA THR A 49 -11.60 0.27 -0.78
C THR A 49 -12.19 -0.84 -1.64
N GLU A 50 -12.89 -1.79 -1.02
CA GLU A 50 -13.61 -2.91 -1.67
C GLU A 50 -14.59 -2.52 -2.80
N HIS A 51 -15.04 -1.27 -2.86
CA HIS A 51 -15.93 -0.79 -3.93
C HIS A 51 -15.26 -0.70 -5.31
N PHE A 52 -13.94 -0.82 -5.40
CA PHE A 52 -13.19 -0.69 -6.65
C PHE A 52 -12.55 -2.01 -7.05
N THR A 53 -12.86 -2.46 -8.27
CA THR A 53 -12.21 -3.62 -8.88
C THR A 53 -11.06 -3.16 -9.77
N LEU A 54 -9.89 -3.79 -9.62
CA LEU A 54 -8.72 -3.51 -10.46
C LEU A 54 -8.98 -3.96 -11.90
N VAL A 55 -8.86 -3.05 -12.86
CA VAL A 55 -8.94 -3.33 -14.30
C VAL A 55 -7.56 -3.65 -14.86
N GLY A 56 -6.54 -2.88 -14.45
CA GLY A 56 -5.19 -3.07 -14.92
C GLY A 56 -4.18 -2.27 -14.11
N MET A 57 -2.94 -2.75 -14.04
CA MET A 57 -1.85 -2.09 -13.34
C MET A 57 -0.55 -2.29 -14.11
N GLN A 58 0.20 -1.22 -14.32
CA GLN A 58 1.49 -1.28 -15.00
C GLN A 58 2.46 -0.23 -14.44
N ARG A 59 3.76 -0.56 -14.52
CA ARG A 59 4.83 0.40 -14.26
C ARG A 59 5.22 1.08 -15.56
N LEU A 60 5.21 2.41 -15.56
CA LEU A 60 5.55 3.20 -16.74
C LEU A 60 7.07 3.39 -16.88
N ASN A 61 7.46 3.96 -18.01
CA ASN A 61 8.87 4.23 -18.34
C ASN A 61 9.48 5.28 -17.40
N TYR A 62 10.81 5.23 -17.29
CA TYR A 62 11.59 6.22 -16.55
C TYR A 62 11.41 7.61 -17.18
N PHE A 63 11.21 8.62 -16.35
CA PHE A 63 10.96 10.01 -16.78
C PHE A 63 11.92 11.03 -16.14
N GLY A 64 12.93 10.58 -15.40
CA GLY A 64 13.91 11.45 -14.73
C GLY A 64 13.90 11.42 -13.20
N SER A 65 12.85 10.86 -12.56
CA SER A 65 12.80 10.62 -11.11
C SER A 65 13.53 9.34 -10.71
N ASP A 66 14.04 9.29 -9.49
CA ASP A 66 14.51 8.07 -8.83
C ASP A 66 13.42 6.99 -8.62
N HIS A 67 12.15 7.32 -8.82
CA HIS A 67 11.01 6.40 -8.86
C HIS A 67 10.44 6.21 -10.27
N PHE A 68 9.96 5.00 -10.59
CA PHE A 68 9.10 4.75 -11.75
C PHE A 68 7.64 5.07 -11.42
N PRO A 69 6.88 5.70 -12.34
CA PRO A 69 5.44 5.87 -12.17
C PRO A 69 4.72 4.53 -12.24
N ILE A 70 3.63 4.42 -11.48
CA ILE A 70 2.67 3.32 -11.58
C ILE A 70 1.35 3.87 -12.10
N LEU A 71 0.80 3.22 -13.11
CA LEU A 71 -0.55 3.47 -13.60
C LEU A 71 -1.43 2.30 -13.16
N ALA A 72 -2.46 2.61 -12.37
CA ALA A 72 -3.51 1.66 -12.01
C ALA A 72 -4.86 2.18 -12.48
N THR A 73 -5.65 1.32 -13.12
CA THR A 73 -7.00 1.61 -13.58
C THR A 73 -7.98 0.78 -12.77
N PHE A 74 -9.02 1.43 -12.24
CA PHE A 74 -10.04 0.80 -11.42
C PHE A 74 -11.43 1.02 -12.01
N CYS A 75 -12.33 0.07 -11.77
CA CYS A 75 -13.74 0.18 -12.07
C CYS A 75 -14.52 0.26 -10.76
N TYR A 76 -15.39 1.27 -10.63
CA TYR A 76 -16.26 1.39 -9.47
C TYR A 76 -17.42 0.39 -9.57
N ARG A 77 -17.45 -0.59 -8.66
CA ARG A 77 -18.38 -1.72 -8.67
C ARG A 77 -18.84 -2.07 -7.24
N PRO A 78 -19.57 -1.17 -6.55
CA PRO A 78 -19.95 -1.37 -5.15
C PRO A 78 -20.81 -2.62 -4.92
N SER A 79 -21.58 -3.06 -5.93
CA SER A 79 -22.41 -4.27 -5.86
C SER A 79 -21.60 -5.58 -5.83
N ARG A 80 -20.28 -5.51 -5.98
CA ARG A 80 -19.34 -6.65 -5.98
C ARG A 80 -18.30 -6.55 -4.88
N LYS A 81 -18.52 -5.67 -3.90
CA LYS A 81 -17.61 -5.50 -2.77
C LYS A 81 -17.34 -6.82 -2.04
N ASP A 82 -18.37 -7.68 -1.93
CA ASP A 82 -18.29 -8.99 -1.26
C ASP A 82 -17.44 -10.02 -2.03
N GLU A 83 -17.00 -9.72 -3.26
CA GLU A 83 -16.00 -10.53 -3.99
C GLU A 83 -14.56 -10.28 -3.47
N HIS A 84 -14.35 -9.25 -2.66
CA HIS A 84 -13.05 -8.87 -2.13
C HIS A 84 -12.90 -9.29 -0.66
N GLU A 85 -11.81 -10.01 -0.35
CA GLU A 85 -11.43 -10.29 1.03
C GLU A 85 -10.80 -9.05 1.68
N THR A 86 -11.61 -8.27 2.40
CA THR A 86 -11.14 -7.13 3.19
C THR A 86 -10.40 -7.62 4.44
N PRO A 87 -9.15 -7.21 4.66
CA PRO A 87 -8.42 -7.58 5.86
C PRO A 87 -9.01 -6.89 7.10
N GLU A 88 -9.14 -7.62 8.20
CA GLU A 88 -9.58 -7.09 9.48
C GLU A 88 -8.47 -7.19 10.52
N ALA A 89 -8.35 -6.15 11.35
CA ALA A 89 -7.44 -6.12 12.50
C ALA A 89 -8.09 -6.72 13.74
N ASN A 90 -7.33 -7.55 14.46
CA ASN A 90 -7.70 -8.03 15.79
C ASN A 90 -7.52 -6.96 16.88
N ALA A 91 -7.82 -7.30 18.13
CA ALA A 91 -7.74 -6.36 19.25
C ALA A 91 -6.30 -5.89 19.52
N GLU A 92 -5.33 -6.80 19.43
CA GLU A 92 -3.92 -6.52 19.67
C GLU A 92 -3.36 -5.55 18.62
N GLU A 93 -3.67 -5.78 17.34
CA GLU A 93 -3.28 -4.91 16.23
C GLU A 93 -3.89 -3.51 16.34
N ARG A 94 -5.11 -3.40 16.87
CA ARG A 94 -5.74 -2.10 17.15
C ARG A 94 -5.07 -1.37 18.31
N SER A 95 -4.65 -2.09 19.35
CA SER A 95 -3.86 -1.51 20.45
C SER A 95 -2.54 -0.98 19.93
N GLU A 96 -1.80 -1.81 19.19
CA GLU A 96 -0.51 -1.47 18.61
C GLU A 96 -0.59 -0.23 17.69
N ALA A 97 -1.61 -0.18 16.83
CA ALA A 97 -1.82 0.98 15.97
C ALA A 97 -2.10 2.25 16.79
N SER A 98 -2.86 2.13 17.88
CA SER A 98 -3.17 3.25 18.77
C SER A 98 -1.93 3.76 19.51
N GLU A 99 -1.10 2.85 20.02
CA GLU A 99 0.19 3.15 20.66
C GLU A 99 1.14 3.87 19.68
N THR A 100 1.32 3.31 18.48
CA THR A 100 2.18 3.90 17.44
C THR A 100 1.74 5.31 17.05
N ILE A 101 0.42 5.54 16.92
CA ILE A 101 -0.13 6.87 16.63
C ILE A 101 0.14 7.84 17.78
N GLN A 102 0.05 7.38 19.02
CA GLN A 102 0.28 8.21 20.20
C GLN A 102 1.76 8.61 20.32
N GLU A 103 2.68 7.66 20.16
CA GLU A 103 4.13 7.93 20.13
C GLU A 103 4.49 8.96 19.06
N GLY A 104 4.02 8.78 17.82
CA GLY A 104 4.29 9.71 16.74
C GLY A 104 3.67 11.11 16.93
N LYS A 105 2.63 11.25 17.76
CA LYS A 105 2.09 12.57 18.16
C LYS A 105 2.98 13.25 19.21
N VAL A 106 3.54 12.48 20.14
CA VAL A 106 4.44 13.00 21.19
C VAL A 106 5.75 13.49 20.57
N GLU A 107 6.39 12.70 19.70
CA GLU A 107 7.64 13.10 19.02
C GLU A 107 7.48 14.41 18.21
N LYS A 108 6.33 14.60 17.54
CA LYS A 108 6.01 15.84 16.81
C LYS A 108 5.73 17.05 17.68
N GLN A 109 5.44 16.87 18.97
CA GLN A 109 5.24 17.96 19.92
C GLN A 109 6.56 18.39 20.59
N GLU A 110 7.57 17.53 20.56
CA GLU A 110 8.91 17.79 21.12
C GLU A 110 9.90 18.35 20.09
N THR A 111 9.51 18.44 18.81
CA THR A 111 10.31 18.97 17.69
C THR A 111 9.73 20.25 17.12
#